data_AF-A6GGE4-F1
#
_entry.id   AF-A6GGE4-F1
#
_cell.length_a   1.000
_cell.length_b   1.000
_cell.length_c   1.000
_cell.angle_alpha   90.00
_cell.angle_beta   90.00
_cell.angle_gamma   90.00
#
_symmetry.space_group_name_H-M   'P 1'
#
loop_
_entity.id
_entity.type
_entity.pdbx_description
1 polymer ?
#
loop_
_entity_poly.entity_id
_entity_poly.type
_entity_poly.pdbx_seq_one_letter_code
_entity_poly.pdbx_strand_id
1 'polypeptide(L)'
;MVERPTVILRDCKVYDPQRIRRIVREGLERLDLRPYGQTLIKPNVVMSGPRFPHAYTRPEFTEGVALAMRDREDGRMAALRIGERCGITIPTRFAFREAGYPRMAKRVGAELVHFEEVPQVEVPLYHQGRLRDSLFTPRTVAEADFFVNCPKFKAHPWTTVTFSLKAYIGIQDDRHRLIDHDHSLNEKVADLQYIIQPKFIAIDAITAGEGRMLTPRPYELGLVIMGDNQVAVDSVCCQIIGLDPMSVDHIRMAHERGFGPTALDQIQVEGDVSLAEARVRAANFEVGLIRVEDYFAGTNIRAYGGRPPGPSRAEGGHDYCWGGCPGALEEAIEILRLYDENASENVPVTHVVFGKWDEPLDVKAGEKVLFMGDCAEYRGPVGDRLIERESLYRDRSELSPLAAKHDDLVAKALHVRRKFRRLRNADVIDMPGCPVSVAEQVLSLVELGRLPNPYLDPQLVVPFVSTYLSWRTRSVLQRLVGQRYNLPGPTLRGASRPAQNLPPAGADLSLEARSSDALGE
;
A
#
# COMPACT_ATOMS: atom_id res chain seq x y z
N MET A 1 -24.60 -3.72 -26.74
CA MET A 1 -23.89 -4.63 -25.82
C MET A 1 -22.93 -3.78 -25.03
N VAL A 2 -22.91 -3.88 -23.71
CA VAL A 2 -21.85 -3.25 -22.90
C VAL A 2 -20.56 -4.01 -23.23
N GLU A 3 -19.52 -3.29 -23.65
CA GLU A 3 -18.23 -3.90 -23.96
C GLU A 3 -17.64 -4.50 -22.68
N ARG A 4 -17.28 -5.78 -22.72
CA ARG A 4 -16.72 -6.49 -21.56
C ARG A 4 -15.29 -6.02 -21.34
N PRO A 5 -14.85 -5.76 -20.09
CA PRO A 5 -13.46 -5.50 -19.81
C PRO A 5 -12.55 -6.62 -20.30
N THR A 6 -11.37 -6.25 -20.79
CA THR A 6 -10.42 -7.20 -21.35
C THR A 6 -9.21 -7.38 -20.42
N VAL A 7 -8.84 -8.64 -20.17
CA VAL A 7 -7.64 -9.03 -19.43
C VAL A 7 -6.76 -9.89 -20.33
N ILE A 8 -5.52 -9.44 -20.53
CA ILE A 8 -4.56 -10.06 -21.45
C ILE A 8 -3.43 -10.71 -20.64
N LEU A 9 -3.24 -12.01 -20.80
CA LEU A 9 -2.20 -12.80 -20.14
C LEU A 9 -1.07 -13.11 -21.13
N ARG A 10 0.15 -12.68 -20.81
CA ARG A 10 1.31 -12.84 -21.70
C ARG A 10 2.48 -13.53 -21.04
N ASP A 11 3.11 -14.47 -21.75
CA ASP A 11 4.33 -15.13 -21.31
C ASP A 11 5.54 -14.18 -21.28
N CYS A 12 6.12 -13.99 -20.10
CA CYS A 12 7.36 -13.25 -19.94
C CYS A 12 8.14 -13.74 -18.72
N LYS A 13 9.24 -14.46 -18.97
CA LYS A 13 10.07 -15.05 -17.91
C LYS A 13 11.29 -14.22 -17.55
N VAL A 14 11.52 -13.11 -18.26
CA VAL A 14 12.74 -12.31 -18.11
C VAL A 14 12.43 -10.83 -18.10
N TYR A 15 13.15 -10.09 -17.27
CA TYR A 15 13.09 -8.64 -17.19
C TYR A 15 13.91 -7.98 -18.31
N ASP A 16 13.51 -8.22 -19.56
CA ASP A 16 14.05 -7.55 -20.76
C ASP A 16 13.14 -6.38 -21.19
N PRO A 17 13.58 -5.11 -21.11
CA PRO A 17 12.75 -3.96 -21.45
C PRO A 17 12.16 -4.00 -22.85
N GLN A 18 12.88 -4.53 -23.86
CA GLN A 18 12.38 -4.55 -25.24
C GLN A 18 11.31 -5.62 -25.46
N ARG A 19 11.43 -6.78 -24.81
CA ARG A 19 10.38 -7.80 -24.77
C ARG A 19 9.13 -7.26 -24.07
N ILE A 20 9.29 -6.64 -22.91
CA ILE A 20 8.18 -6.05 -22.16
C ILE A 20 7.52 -4.93 -22.98
N ARG A 21 8.31 -4.06 -23.63
CA ARG A 21 7.80 -3.03 -24.55
C ARG A 21 6.92 -3.62 -25.64
N ARG A 22 7.35 -4.69 -26.33
CA ARG A 22 6.54 -5.33 -27.38
C ARG A 22 5.23 -5.89 -26.82
N ILE A 23 5.31 -6.63 -25.71
CA ILE A 23 4.14 -7.20 -25.03
C ILE A 23 3.13 -6.09 -24.66
N VAL A 24 3.61 -5.03 -24.02
CA VAL A 24 2.76 -3.93 -23.57
C VAL A 24 2.20 -3.13 -24.75
N ARG A 25 2.99 -2.94 -25.82
CA ARG A 25 2.52 -2.28 -27.04
C ARG A 25 1.39 -3.05 -27.69
N GLU A 26 1.50 -4.38 -27.80
CA GLU A 26 0.43 -5.24 -28.31
C GLU A 26 -0.84 -5.13 -27.43
N GLY A 27 -0.69 -5.07 -26.11
CA GLY A 27 -1.82 -4.82 -25.19
C GLY A 27 -2.51 -3.49 -25.46
N LEU A 28 -1.74 -2.41 -25.63
CA LEU A 28 -2.28 -1.09 -25.98
C LEU A 28 -2.93 -1.06 -27.37
N GLU A 29 -2.36 -1.75 -28.36
CA GLU A 29 -2.95 -1.89 -29.70
C GLU A 29 -4.28 -2.64 -29.64
N ARG A 30 -4.33 -3.73 -28.87
CA ARG A 30 -5.52 -4.55 -28.71
C ARG A 30 -6.67 -3.82 -28.01
N LEU A 31 -6.36 -2.97 -27.05
CA LEU A 31 -7.34 -2.15 -26.34
C LEU A 31 -7.61 -0.80 -27.05
N ASP A 32 -6.99 -0.57 -28.21
CA ASP A 32 -6.97 0.70 -28.94
C ASP A 32 -6.70 1.94 -28.07
N LEU A 33 -5.74 1.79 -27.15
CA LEU A 33 -5.35 2.86 -26.25
C LEU A 33 -4.20 3.68 -26.83
N ARG A 34 -4.32 4.99 -26.67
CA ARG A 34 -3.30 5.99 -27.04
C ARG A 34 -3.10 6.93 -25.87
N PRO A 35 -1.90 7.01 -25.27
CA PRO A 35 -1.61 7.95 -24.20
C PRO A 35 -1.79 9.41 -24.65
N TYR A 36 -2.30 10.25 -23.76
CA TYR A 36 -2.58 11.67 -24.02
C TYR A 36 -2.45 12.52 -22.75
N GLY A 37 -2.38 13.84 -22.92
CA GLY A 37 -2.39 14.81 -21.83
C GLY A 37 -1.29 14.59 -20.79
N GLN A 38 -1.62 14.79 -19.52
CA GLN A 38 -0.77 14.42 -18.39
C GLN A 38 -0.81 12.90 -18.19
N THR A 39 0.11 12.17 -18.83
CA THR A 39 0.24 10.72 -18.68
C THR A 39 1.07 10.38 -17.45
N LEU A 40 0.51 9.57 -16.55
CA LEU A 40 1.14 9.15 -15.29
C LEU A 40 1.21 7.62 -15.21
N ILE A 41 2.42 7.08 -15.10
CA ILE A 41 2.67 5.68 -14.76
C ILE A 41 2.95 5.58 -13.25
N LYS A 42 2.21 4.72 -12.57
CA LYS A 42 2.37 4.44 -11.14
C LYS A 42 2.90 3.03 -10.91
N PRO A 43 4.21 2.84 -10.67
CA PRO A 43 4.76 1.54 -10.28
C PRO A 43 4.49 1.25 -8.80
N ASN A 44 4.59 0.00 -8.34
CA ASN A 44 4.54 -0.31 -6.91
C ASN A 44 5.97 -0.47 -6.33
N VAL A 45 6.53 0.54 -5.66
CA VAL A 45 7.96 0.57 -5.25
C VAL A 45 8.17 0.63 -3.72
N VAL A 46 7.32 -0.06 -2.95
CA VAL A 46 7.22 0.02 -1.46
C VAL A 46 8.57 0.23 -0.75
N MET A 47 9.54 -0.64 -1.02
CA MET A 47 10.94 -0.57 -0.56
C MET A 47 11.81 -1.24 -1.62
N SER A 48 13.11 -0.94 -1.63
CA SER A 48 14.06 -1.56 -2.57
C SER A 48 15.48 -1.55 -1.99
N GLY A 49 16.39 -2.20 -2.71
CA GLY A 49 17.79 -2.38 -2.31
C GLY A 49 18.14 -3.85 -2.07
N PRO A 50 19.41 -4.15 -1.74
CA PRO A 50 19.90 -5.53 -1.66
C PRO A 50 19.13 -6.43 -0.69
N ARG A 51 18.56 -5.85 0.37
CA ARG A 51 17.75 -6.54 1.37
C ARG A 51 16.27 -6.70 0.99
N PHE A 52 15.80 -5.94 0.00
CA PHE A 52 14.40 -5.91 -0.43
C PHE A 52 14.27 -6.13 -1.95
N PRO A 53 14.83 -7.22 -2.52
CA PRO A 53 14.95 -7.39 -3.97
C PRO A 53 13.61 -7.60 -4.70
N HIS A 54 12.56 -7.98 -3.98
CA HIS A 54 11.27 -8.39 -4.56
C HIS A 54 10.07 -7.56 -4.09
N ALA A 55 10.30 -6.51 -3.31
CA ALA A 55 9.25 -5.66 -2.72
C ALA A 55 8.70 -4.59 -3.69
N TYR A 56 9.17 -4.59 -4.94
CA TYR A 56 8.87 -3.56 -5.91
C TYR A 56 8.68 -4.09 -7.34
N THR A 57 7.88 -3.37 -8.14
CA THR A 57 7.85 -3.46 -9.60
C THR A 57 9.23 -3.10 -10.12
N ARG A 58 9.87 -3.97 -10.91
CA ARG A 58 11.25 -3.71 -11.35
C ARG A 58 11.34 -2.53 -12.33
N PRO A 59 12.44 -1.74 -12.32
CA PRO A 59 12.59 -0.62 -13.25
C PRO A 59 12.56 -1.07 -14.72
N GLU A 60 13.04 -2.27 -15.05
CA GLU A 60 13.01 -2.80 -16.42
C GLU A 60 11.58 -3.04 -16.92
N PHE A 61 10.68 -3.44 -16.01
CA PHE A 61 9.26 -3.57 -16.31
C PHE A 61 8.66 -2.19 -16.61
N THR A 62 8.87 -1.22 -15.72
CA THR A 62 8.40 0.15 -15.94
C THR A 62 9.02 0.79 -17.20
N GLU A 63 10.27 0.46 -17.53
CA GLU A 63 10.94 0.89 -18.76
C GLU A 63 10.21 0.39 -20.00
N GLY A 64 9.90 -0.90 -20.07
CA GLY A 64 9.14 -1.48 -21.16
C GLY A 64 7.74 -0.85 -21.30
N VAL A 65 7.06 -0.63 -20.18
CA VAL A 65 5.75 0.07 -20.18
C VAL A 65 5.88 1.50 -20.70
N ALA A 66 6.83 2.28 -20.20
CA ALA A 66 7.02 3.67 -20.60
C ALA A 66 7.39 3.81 -22.09
N LEU A 67 8.21 2.90 -22.62
CA LEU A 67 8.52 2.85 -24.05
C LEU A 67 7.31 2.45 -24.88
N ALA A 68 6.47 1.53 -24.41
CA ALA A 68 5.23 1.17 -25.10
C ALA A 68 4.22 2.34 -25.13
N MET A 69 4.16 3.15 -24.07
CA MET A 69 3.37 4.39 -24.09
C MET A 69 3.86 5.35 -25.18
N ARG A 70 5.18 5.51 -25.31
CA ARG A 70 5.80 6.34 -26.37
C ARG A 70 5.52 5.80 -27.77
N ASP A 71 5.47 4.48 -27.95
CA ASP A 71 5.17 3.88 -29.25
C ASP A 71 3.73 4.12 -29.72
N ARG A 72 2.81 4.33 -28.77
CA ARG A 72 1.36 4.37 -29.02
C ARG A 72 0.74 5.75 -28.95
N GLU A 73 1.45 6.73 -28.39
CA GLU A 73 1.00 8.11 -28.38
C GLU A 73 0.88 8.66 -29.82
N ASP A 74 0.00 9.65 -30.01
CA ASP A 74 -0.35 10.23 -31.31
C ASP A 74 -0.09 11.75 -31.36
N GLY A 75 0.89 12.24 -30.58
CA GLY A 75 1.25 13.65 -30.46
C GLY A 75 0.44 14.41 -29.41
N ARG A 76 -0.60 13.79 -28.82
CA ARG A 76 -1.43 14.41 -27.77
C ARG A 76 -0.88 14.25 -26.36
N MET A 77 0.19 13.49 -26.16
CA MET A 77 0.80 13.31 -24.82
C MET A 77 1.65 14.53 -24.46
N ALA A 78 1.17 15.34 -23.49
CA ALA A 78 1.84 16.55 -23.05
C ALA A 78 3.03 16.26 -22.12
N ALA A 79 2.91 15.24 -21.27
CA ALA A 79 3.97 14.82 -20.36
C ALA A 79 3.87 13.33 -20.04
N LEU A 80 5.03 12.70 -19.85
CA LEU A 80 5.14 11.33 -19.33
C LEU A 80 5.83 11.36 -17.97
N ARG A 81 5.08 11.01 -16.93
CA ARG A 81 5.58 10.96 -15.54
C ARG A 81 5.53 9.56 -14.98
N ILE A 82 6.47 9.25 -14.10
CA ILE A 82 6.51 8.03 -13.32
C ILE A 82 6.52 8.44 -11.85
N GLY A 83 5.47 8.10 -11.10
CA GLY A 83 5.32 8.61 -9.74
C GLY A 83 4.75 7.62 -8.74
N GLU A 84 5.21 7.72 -7.49
CA GLU A 84 4.79 6.85 -6.40
C GLU A 84 4.94 7.56 -5.04
N ARG A 85 4.21 7.06 -4.02
CA ARG A 85 4.57 7.25 -2.60
C ARG A 85 4.96 5.88 -2.03
N CYS A 86 6.25 5.68 -1.77
CA CYS A 86 6.78 4.43 -1.22
C CYS A 86 6.36 4.19 0.25
N GLY A 87 6.95 3.20 0.92
CA GLY A 87 6.61 2.80 2.29
C GLY A 87 6.52 3.98 3.27
N ILE A 88 5.66 3.84 4.29
CA ILE A 88 5.48 4.87 5.33
C ILE A 88 6.84 5.20 5.95
N THR A 89 7.15 6.49 6.12
CA THR A 89 8.44 7.05 6.56
C THR A 89 9.65 6.82 5.66
N ILE A 90 9.51 6.07 4.56
CA ILE A 90 10.59 5.85 3.59
C ILE A 90 10.51 6.92 2.51
N PRO A 91 11.55 7.76 2.30
CA PRO A 91 11.55 8.70 1.19
C PRO A 91 11.45 7.95 -0.15
N THR A 92 10.53 8.34 -1.03
CA THR A 92 10.40 7.74 -2.37
C THR A 92 11.70 7.91 -3.15
N ARG A 93 12.43 9.01 -2.94
CA ARG A 93 13.81 9.21 -3.45
C ARG A 93 14.75 8.05 -3.14
N PHE A 94 14.68 7.53 -1.91
CA PHE A 94 15.51 6.41 -1.47
C PHE A 94 15.16 5.16 -2.28
N ALA A 95 13.89 4.76 -2.24
CA ALA A 95 13.44 3.54 -2.90
C ALA A 95 13.62 3.62 -4.44
N PHE A 96 13.38 4.77 -5.05
CA PHE A 96 13.66 4.96 -6.48
C PHE A 96 15.15 4.85 -6.80
N ARG A 97 16.04 5.43 -5.98
CA ARG A 97 17.48 5.34 -6.19
C ARG A 97 17.95 3.89 -6.10
N GLU A 98 17.60 3.19 -5.02
CA GLU A 98 18.03 1.81 -4.78
C GLU A 98 17.45 0.84 -5.83
N ALA A 99 16.24 1.10 -6.34
CA ALA A 99 15.63 0.34 -7.42
C ALA A 99 16.18 0.70 -8.81
N GLY A 100 16.98 1.76 -8.98
CA GLY A 100 17.53 2.15 -10.29
C GLY A 100 16.60 2.98 -11.19
N TYR A 101 15.49 3.50 -10.65
CA TYR A 101 14.52 4.33 -11.40
C TYR A 101 15.12 5.60 -12.02
N PRO A 102 16.03 6.36 -11.38
CA PRO A 102 16.60 7.56 -11.99
C PRO A 102 17.32 7.30 -13.32
N ARG A 103 18.05 6.18 -13.43
CA ARG A 103 18.74 5.81 -14.67
C ARG A 103 17.73 5.39 -15.75
N MET A 104 16.71 4.63 -15.37
CA MET A 104 15.64 4.21 -16.26
C MET A 104 14.84 5.39 -16.80
N ALA A 105 14.39 6.30 -15.92
CA ALA A 105 13.61 7.48 -16.29
C ALA A 105 14.36 8.38 -17.30
N LYS A 106 15.68 8.51 -17.14
CA LYS A 106 16.54 9.21 -18.10
C LYS A 106 16.55 8.55 -19.47
N ARG A 107 16.57 7.21 -19.56
CA ARG A 107 16.56 6.46 -20.82
C ARG A 107 15.25 6.64 -21.59
N VAL A 108 14.12 6.65 -20.89
CA VAL A 108 12.79 6.75 -21.49
C VAL A 108 12.27 8.19 -21.64
N GLY A 109 13.02 9.18 -21.15
CA GLY A 109 12.62 10.58 -21.17
C GLY A 109 11.34 10.82 -20.36
N ALA A 110 11.25 10.26 -19.16
CA ALA A 110 10.13 10.45 -18.23
C ALA A 110 10.57 11.24 -16.99
N GLU A 111 9.65 12.03 -16.44
CA GLU A 111 9.85 12.74 -15.17
C GLU A 111 9.54 11.82 -13.98
N LEU A 112 10.47 11.70 -13.02
CA LEU A 112 10.19 11.05 -11.75
C LEU A 112 9.51 12.00 -10.78
N VAL A 113 8.36 11.59 -10.27
CA VAL A 113 7.58 12.35 -9.29
C VAL A 113 7.57 11.60 -7.96
N HIS A 114 8.05 12.25 -6.91
CA HIS A 114 7.90 11.75 -5.55
C HIS A 114 6.63 12.37 -4.96
N PHE A 115 5.63 11.56 -4.69
CA PHE A 115 4.31 12.04 -4.30
C PHE A 115 4.31 12.81 -2.98
N GLU A 116 5.24 12.54 -2.06
CA GLU A 116 5.46 13.32 -0.83
C GLU A 116 6.21 14.65 -1.04
N GLU A 117 6.55 14.99 -2.28
CA GLU A 117 7.22 16.23 -2.67
C GLU A 117 6.37 17.12 -3.57
N VAL A 118 5.09 16.79 -3.74
CA VAL A 118 4.14 17.62 -4.51
C VAL A 118 2.96 18.01 -3.63
N PRO A 119 2.23 19.09 -3.97
CA PRO A 119 1.02 19.45 -3.24
C PRO A 119 0.01 18.30 -3.19
N GLN A 120 -0.59 18.10 -2.02
CA GLN A 120 -1.72 17.21 -1.80
C GLN A 120 -3.00 18.03 -1.93
N VAL A 121 -3.89 17.59 -2.80
CA VAL A 121 -5.14 18.27 -3.15
C VAL A 121 -6.33 17.47 -2.62
N GLU A 122 -7.38 18.18 -2.26
CA GLU A 122 -8.61 17.60 -1.73
C GLU A 122 -9.52 17.11 -2.86
N VAL A 123 -10.03 15.89 -2.72
CA VAL A 123 -10.97 15.25 -3.64
C VAL A 123 -12.25 14.91 -2.88
N PRO A 124 -13.39 15.54 -3.18
CA PRO A 124 -14.66 15.19 -2.56
C PRO A 124 -15.13 13.81 -3.00
N LEU A 125 -15.85 13.12 -2.11
CA LEU A 125 -16.49 11.84 -2.34
C LEU A 125 -18.00 12.01 -2.27
N TYR A 126 -18.70 11.67 -3.36
CA TYR A 126 -20.15 11.88 -3.46
C TYR A 126 -21.00 10.64 -3.21
N HIS A 127 -20.37 9.46 -3.08
CA HIS A 127 -21.10 8.21 -2.92
C HIS A 127 -21.64 8.01 -1.49
N GLN A 128 -22.69 7.19 -1.37
CA GLN A 128 -23.21 6.75 -0.08
C GLN A 128 -22.27 5.74 0.57
N GLY A 129 -22.26 5.68 1.91
CA GLY A 129 -21.44 4.72 2.67
C GLY A 129 -19.93 5.03 2.72
N ARG A 130 -19.49 6.16 2.15
CA ARG A 130 -18.10 6.64 2.23
C ARG A 130 -17.59 6.70 3.67
N LEU A 131 -16.30 6.47 3.85
CA LEU A 131 -15.62 6.67 5.13
C LEU A 131 -15.51 8.16 5.46
N ARG A 132 -15.32 9.00 4.45
CA ARG A 132 -15.15 10.45 4.57
C ARG A 132 -15.77 11.23 3.43
N ASP A 133 -16.07 12.50 3.68
CA ASP A 133 -16.56 13.43 2.66
C ASP A 133 -15.49 13.83 1.64
N SER A 134 -14.21 13.76 2.01
CA SER A 134 -13.11 14.03 1.09
C SER A 134 -11.86 13.23 1.44
N LEU A 135 -11.00 13.04 0.44
CA LEU A 135 -9.68 12.43 0.55
C LEU A 135 -8.62 13.35 -0.04
N PHE A 136 -7.38 13.24 0.45
CA PHE A 136 -6.25 13.95 -0.15
C PHE A 136 -5.40 12.99 -0.98
N THR A 137 -4.92 13.50 -2.11
CA THR A 137 -4.05 12.80 -3.07
C THR A 137 -3.00 13.78 -3.64
N PRO A 138 -1.84 13.32 -4.12
CA PRO A 138 -0.90 14.15 -4.87
C PRO A 138 -1.59 14.81 -6.06
N ARG A 139 -1.34 16.10 -6.28
CA ARG A 139 -1.85 16.86 -7.41
C ARG A 139 -1.63 16.14 -8.74
N THR A 140 -0.43 15.58 -8.94
CA THR A 140 -0.08 14.84 -10.16
C THR A 140 -0.98 13.64 -10.41
N VAL A 141 -1.54 13.03 -9.38
CA VAL A 141 -2.55 11.97 -9.51
C VAL A 141 -3.89 12.58 -9.90
N ALA A 142 -4.37 13.61 -9.18
CA ALA A 142 -5.66 14.23 -9.47
C ALA A 142 -5.77 14.81 -10.89
N GLU A 143 -4.68 15.40 -11.39
CA GLU A 143 -4.58 16.04 -12.71
C GLU A 143 -4.26 15.06 -13.85
N ALA A 144 -4.09 13.75 -13.58
CA ALA A 144 -3.71 12.79 -14.61
C ALA A 144 -4.85 12.55 -15.62
N ASP A 145 -4.52 12.67 -16.90
CA ASP A 145 -5.44 12.44 -18.01
C ASP A 145 -5.45 10.98 -18.43
N PHE A 146 -4.26 10.41 -18.55
CA PHE A 146 -4.04 9.01 -18.88
C PHE A 146 -3.23 8.35 -17.77
N PHE A 147 -3.93 7.68 -16.86
CA PHE A 147 -3.32 6.98 -15.74
C PHE A 147 -3.04 5.51 -16.07
N VAL A 148 -1.81 5.08 -15.80
CA VAL A 148 -1.34 3.70 -15.98
C VAL A 148 -0.93 3.14 -14.62
N ASN A 149 -1.60 2.09 -14.17
CA ASN A 149 -1.23 1.43 -12.92
C ASN A 149 -0.30 0.23 -13.20
N CYS A 150 0.85 0.18 -12.53
CA CYS A 150 1.86 -0.86 -12.72
C CYS A 150 2.18 -1.60 -11.41
N PRO A 151 1.19 -2.32 -10.82
CA PRO A 151 1.38 -3.01 -9.55
C PRO A 151 2.35 -4.20 -9.69
N LYS A 152 2.86 -4.65 -8.54
CA LYS A 152 3.63 -5.89 -8.41
C LYS A 152 2.68 -7.03 -8.08
N PHE A 153 2.87 -8.20 -8.70
CA PHE A 153 2.08 -9.39 -8.37
C PHE A 153 2.52 -9.96 -7.03
N LYS A 154 1.82 -9.61 -5.93
CA LYS A 154 2.21 -10.12 -4.61
C LYS A 154 1.07 -10.27 -3.62
N ALA A 155 1.23 -11.21 -2.71
CA ALA A 155 0.44 -11.37 -1.50
C ALA A 155 0.55 -10.14 -0.59
N HIS A 156 -0.32 -10.05 0.42
CA HIS A 156 -0.35 -8.92 1.32
C HIS A 156 -0.91 -9.30 2.71
N PRO A 157 -0.23 -8.93 3.82
CA PRO A 157 -0.60 -9.38 5.16
C PRO A 157 -1.86 -8.71 5.72
N TRP A 158 -2.31 -7.60 5.12
CA TRP A 158 -3.48 -6.86 5.60
C TRP A 158 -4.75 -7.02 4.76
N THR A 159 -4.64 -7.50 3.52
CA THR A 159 -5.73 -7.47 2.53
C THR A 159 -5.71 -8.67 1.59
N THR A 160 -5.04 -9.76 1.99
CA THR A 160 -4.79 -10.99 1.21
C THR A 160 -3.83 -10.80 0.04
N VAL A 161 -4.09 -9.82 -0.81
CA VAL A 161 -3.33 -9.53 -2.04
C VAL A 161 -3.05 -8.04 -2.20
N THR A 162 -2.02 -7.71 -2.99
CA THR A 162 -1.60 -6.32 -3.24
C THR A 162 -2.31 -5.63 -4.40
N PHE A 163 -2.73 -6.37 -5.45
CA PHE A 163 -2.87 -5.96 -6.88
C PHE A 163 -3.34 -4.52 -7.24
N SER A 164 -4.07 -4.32 -8.33
CA SER A 164 -4.27 -2.98 -8.88
C SER A 164 -5.00 -2.07 -7.89
N LEU A 165 -6.08 -2.57 -7.28
CA LEU A 165 -6.90 -1.82 -6.34
C LEU A 165 -6.10 -1.44 -5.08
N LYS A 166 -5.43 -2.40 -4.45
CA LYS A 166 -4.71 -2.17 -3.18
C LYS A 166 -3.41 -1.37 -3.37
N ALA A 167 -2.82 -1.36 -4.57
CA ALA A 167 -1.73 -0.44 -4.92
C ALA A 167 -2.12 1.05 -4.79
N TYR A 168 -3.41 1.38 -4.76
CA TYR A 168 -3.89 2.75 -4.56
C TYR A 168 -3.57 3.34 -3.19
N ILE A 169 -3.23 2.53 -2.18
CA ILE A 169 -2.68 3.08 -0.93
C ILE A 169 -1.44 3.97 -1.21
N GLY A 170 -0.73 3.69 -2.30
CA GLY A 170 0.35 4.48 -2.86
C GLY A 170 0.00 5.85 -3.43
N ILE A 171 -1.29 6.20 -3.60
CA ILE A 171 -1.73 7.52 -4.08
C ILE A 171 -2.03 8.50 -2.93
N GLN A 172 -1.69 8.14 -1.69
CA GLN A 172 -1.76 9.04 -0.55
C GLN A 172 -0.38 9.18 0.09
N ASP A 173 -0.05 10.38 0.56
CA ASP A 173 1.09 10.57 1.46
C ASP A 173 0.81 10.00 2.87
N ASP A 174 1.84 9.87 3.68
CA ASP A 174 1.80 9.12 4.95
C ASP A 174 0.70 9.59 5.91
N ARG A 175 0.45 10.90 6.01
CA ARG A 175 -0.53 11.43 6.95
C ARG A 175 -1.94 10.98 6.64
N HIS A 176 -2.31 10.99 5.35
CA HIS A 176 -3.63 10.58 4.89
C HIS A 176 -3.70 9.06 4.73
N ARG A 177 -2.58 8.43 4.38
CA ARG A 177 -2.44 6.97 4.31
C ARG A 177 -2.71 6.28 5.64
N LEU A 178 -2.29 6.87 6.77
CA LEU A 178 -2.46 6.26 8.10
C LEU A 178 -3.89 6.39 8.66
N ILE A 179 -4.70 7.30 8.12
CA ILE A 179 -6.11 7.39 8.52
C ILE A 179 -6.86 6.16 7.97
N ASP A 180 -7.68 5.49 8.79
CA ASP A 180 -8.36 4.21 8.49
C ASP A 180 -7.42 3.07 8.07
N HIS A 181 -6.14 3.14 8.44
CA HIS A 181 -5.21 2.02 8.30
C HIS A 181 -5.33 1.09 9.52
N ASP A 182 -6.54 0.56 9.70
CA ASP A 182 -6.99 -0.30 10.80
C ASP A 182 -7.98 -1.34 10.24
N HIS A 183 -8.99 -1.75 11.02
CA HIS A 183 -10.00 -2.69 10.54
C HIS A 183 -10.84 -2.14 9.36
N SER A 184 -10.79 -0.83 9.08
CA SER A 184 -11.46 -0.16 7.95
C SER A 184 -10.60 -0.09 6.67
N LEU A 185 -9.46 -0.77 6.61
CA LEU A 185 -8.50 -0.65 5.50
C LEU A 185 -9.10 -1.07 4.15
N ASN A 186 -9.95 -2.10 4.10
CA ASN A 186 -10.54 -2.55 2.83
C ASN A 186 -11.56 -1.54 2.29
N GLU A 187 -12.37 -0.95 3.17
CA GLU A 187 -13.30 0.14 2.86
C GLU A 187 -12.54 1.36 2.32
N LYS A 188 -11.39 1.67 2.92
CA LYS A 188 -10.52 2.73 2.44
C LYS A 188 -10.01 2.45 1.03
N VAL A 189 -9.56 1.23 0.75
CA VAL A 189 -9.09 0.85 -0.60
C VAL A 189 -10.23 0.99 -1.62
N ALA A 190 -11.46 0.67 -1.24
CA ALA A 190 -12.64 0.88 -2.06
C ALA A 190 -12.98 2.37 -2.26
N ASP A 191 -12.83 3.22 -1.24
CA ASP A 191 -13.04 4.68 -1.35
C ASP A 191 -11.99 5.35 -2.24
N LEU A 192 -10.73 4.86 -2.24
CA LEU A 192 -9.67 5.40 -3.09
C LEU A 192 -9.98 5.24 -4.60
N GLN A 193 -10.87 4.34 -4.97
CA GLN A 193 -11.30 4.16 -6.37
C GLN A 193 -12.04 5.37 -6.93
N TYR A 194 -12.62 6.21 -6.07
CA TYR A 194 -13.31 7.44 -6.45
C TYR A 194 -12.37 8.62 -6.74
N ILE A 195 -11.05 8.46 -6.52
CA ILE A 195 -10.04 9.49 -6.84
C ILE A 195 -9.67 9.43 -8.33
N ILE A 196 -9.35 8.26 -8.85
CA ILE A 196 -8.82 8.07 -10.21
C ILE A 196 -9.04 6.63 -10.68
N GLN A 197 -9.24 6.40 -11.97
CA GLN A 197 -9.26 5.06 -12.58
C GLN A 197 -8.24 4.96 -13.71
N PRO A 198 -7.51 3.84 -13.83
CA PRO A 198 -6.52 3.68 -14.88
C PRO A 198 -7.22 3.51 -16.23
N LYS A 199 -6.58 4.05 -17.27
CA LYS A 199 -6.92 3.71 -18.66
C LYS A 199 -6.26 2.40 -19.06
N PHE A 200 -5.14 2.06 -18.43
CA PHE A 200 -4.38 0.84 -18.69
C PHE A 200 -3.72 0.31 -17.42
N ILE A 201 -3.70 -1.00 -17.26
CA ILE A 201 -3.05 -1.69 -16.14
C ILE A 201 -2.02 -2.65 -16.73
N ALA A 202 -0.82 -2.69 -16.14
CA ALA A 202 0.21 -3.66 -16.48
C ALA A 202 0.86 -4.19 -15.19
N ILE A 203 0.51 -5.41 -14.79
CA ILE A 203 1.00 -6.03 -13.57
C ILE A 203 2.33 -6.75 -13.85
N ASP A 204 3.34 -6.42 -13.05
CA ASP A 204 4.61 -7.15 -13.01
C ASP A 204 4.41 -8.48 -12.28
N ALA A 205 4.16 -9.53 -13.07
CA ALA A 205 3.95 -10.90 -12.63
C ALA A 205 5.06 -11.83 -13.11
N ILE A 206 6.23 -11.29 -13.46
CA ILE A 206 7.39 -12.07 -13.93
C ILE A 206 7.96 -12.85 -12.74
N THR A 207 8.45 -12.14 -11.73
CA THR A 207 8.66 -12.67 -10.38
C THR A 207 7.58 -12.11 -9.48
N ALA A 208 6.64 -12.95 -9.07
CA ALA A 208 5.63 -12.66 -8.05
C ALA A 208 6.23 -12.71 -6.63
N GLY A 209 5.44 -12.31 -5.63
CA GLY A 209 5.85 -12.31 -4.22
C GLY A 209 4.82 -12.95 -3.28
N GLU A 210 5.23 -13.97 -2.53
CA GLU A 210 4.37 -14.68 -1.56
C GLU A 210 4.52 -14.16 -0.13
N GLY A 211 3.49 -14.43 0.68
CA GLY A 211 3.47 -14.14 2.12
C GLY A 211 3.43 -12.65 2.44
N ARG A 212 4.61 -12.03 2.58
CA ARG A 212 4.75 -10.65 3.08
C ARG A 212 4.81 -9.60 1.98
N MET A 213 4.62 -8.33 2.36
CA MET A 213 4.52 -7.23 1.39
C MET A 213 5.82 -6.44 1.21
N LEU A 214 6.64 -6.31 2.26
CA LEU A 214 8.00 -5.72 2.18
C LEU A 214 9.08 -6.80 2.01
N THR A 215 8.85 -8.00 2.53
CA THR A 215 9.79 -9.12 2.50
C THR A 215 9.21 -10.35 1.78
N PRO A 216 8.61 -10.20 0.58
CA PRO A 216 7.98 -11.33 -0.09
C PRO A 216 9.01 -12.41 -0.45
N ARG A 217 8.61 -13.68 -0.35
CA ARG A 217 9.37 -14.77 -0.96
C ARG A 217 9.14 -14.73 -2.48
N PRO A 218 10.19 -14.79 -3.31
CA PRO A 218 10.03 -14.73 -4.76
C PRO A 218 9.32 -15.97 -5.29
N TYR A 219 8.41 -15.77 -6.24
CA TYR A 219 7.70 -16.83 -6.94
C TYR A 219 7.75 -16.60 -8.46
N GLU A 220 8.32 -17.53 -9.21
CA GLU A 220 8.53 -17.38 -10.66
C GLU A 220 7.26 -17.68 -11.45
N LEU A 221 6.37 -16.69 -11.54
CA LEU A 221 5.09 -16.80 -12.25
C LEU A 221 5.24 -16.61 -13.78
N GLY A 222 6.19 -15.78 -14.20
CA GLY A 222 6.58 -15.61 -15.61
C GLY A 222 5.51 -14.99 -16.50
N LEU A 223 4.73 -14.04 -15.97
CA LEU A 223 3.63 -13.39 -16.68
C LEU A 223 3.77 -11.86 -16.75
N VAL A 224 3.20 -11.28 -17.79
CA VAL A 224 2.77 -9.88 -17.82
C VAL A 224 1.25 -9.90 -17.95
N ILE A 225 0.55 -9.29 -17.01
CA ILE A 225 -0.92 -9.25 -17.01
C ILE A 225 -1.35 -7.83 -17.31
N MET A 226 -2.21 -7.64 -18.30
CA MET A 226 -2.66 -6.32 -18.73
C MET A 226 -4.18 -6.23 -18.77
N GLY A 227 -4.72 -5.02 -18.69
CA GLY A 227 -6.16 -4.82 -18.88
C GLY A 227 -6.60 -3.37 -18.74
N ASP A 228 -7.90 -3.14 -18.89
CA ASP A 228 -8.56 -1.84 -18.91
C ASP A 228 -9.48 -1.58 -17.70
N ASN A 229 -9.66 -2.57 -16.83
CA ASN A 229 -10.51 -2.47 -15.65
C ASN A 229 -9.86 -3.12 -14.42
N GLN A 230 -9.77 -2.37 -13.32
CA GLN A 230 -9.07 -2.83 -12.11
C GLN A 230 -9.74 -4.03 -11.43
N VAL A 231 -11.07 -4.02 -11.33
CA VAL A 231 -11.79 -5.12 -10.68
C VAL A 231 -11.67 -6.39 -11.52
N ALA A 232 -11.79 -6.28 -12.84
CA ALA A 232 -11.63 -7.43 -13.74
C ALA A 232 -10.21 -8.01 -13.69
N VAL A 233 -9.17 -7.15 -13.75
CA VAL A 233 -7.77 -7.59 -13.67
C VAL A 233 -7.47 -8.27 -12.34
N ASP A 234 -7.86 -7.64 -11.22
CA ASP A 234 -7.63 -8.22 -9.89
C ASP A 234 -8.42 -9.52 -9.70
N SER A 235 -9.62 -9.61 -10.28
CA SER A 235 -10.43 -10.84 -10.25
C SER A 235 -9.76 -11.99 -11.01
N VAL A 236 -9.21 -11.72 -12.20
CA VAL A 236 -8.42 -12.72 -12.93
C VAL A 236 -7.16 -13.10 -12.16
N CYS A 237 -6.49 -12.14 -11.52
CA CYS A 237 -5.32 -12.43 -10.67
C CYS A 237 -5.67 -13.32 -9.48
N CYS A 238 -6.79 -13.07 -8.79
CA CYS A 238 -7.31 -13.96 -7.75
C CYS A 238 -7.55 -15.37 -8.29
N GLN A 239 -8.19 -15.48 -9.46
CA GLN A 239 -8.48 -16.76 -10.10
C GLN A 239 -7.21 -17.51 -10.54
N ILE A 240 -6.11 -16.81 -10.87
CA ILE A 240 -4.81 -17.41 -11.17
C ILE A 240 -4.27 -18.13 -9.94
N ILE A 241 -4.35 -17.53 -8.75
CA ILE A 241 -3.84 -18.12 -7.49
C ILE A 241 -4.90 -18.92 -6.72
N GLY A 242 -6.03 -19.24 -7.35
CA GLY A 242 -7.07 -20.09 -6.75
C GLY A 242 -7.93 -19.41 -5.67
N LEU A 243 -7.99 -18.08 -5.64
CA LEU A 243 -8.87 -17.32 -4.75
C LEU A 243 -10.20 -16.96 -5.43
N ASP A 244 -11.27 -16.96 -4.64
CA ASP A 244 -12.52 -16.28 -5.02
C ASP A 244 -12.34 -14.76 -4.87
N PRO A 245 -12.49 -13.96 -5.94
CA PRO A 245 -12.41 -12.50 -5.82
C PRO A 245 -13.46 -11.91 -4.86
N MET A 246 -14.61 -12.57 -4.66
CA MET A 246 -15.63 -12.09 -3.73
C MET A 246 -15.23 -12.30 -2.26
N SER A 247 -14.26 -13.18 -1.97
CA SER A 247 -13.72 -13.34 -0.62
C SER A 247 -12.64 -12.31 -0.28
N VAL A 248 -12.26 -11.44 -1.21
CA VAL A 248 -11.31 -10.35 -0.98
C VAL A 248 -12.08 -9.04 -0.85
N ASP A 249 -12.22 -8.55 0.37
CA ASP A 249 -13.19 -7.49 0.72
C ASP A 249 -13.10 -6.24 -0.16
N HIS A 250 -11.92 -5.68 -0.40
CA HIS A 250 -11.80 -4.48 -1.23
C HIS A 250 -12.11 -4.72 -2.71
N ILE A 251 -11.91 -5.94 -3.23
CA ILE A 251 -12.30 -6.33 -4.59
C ILE A 251 -13.83 -6.42 -4.66
N ARG A 252 -14.44 -7.15 -3.72
CA ARG A 252 -15.89 -7.27 -3.58
C ARG A 252 -16.56 -5.90 -3.45
N MET A 253 -16.09 -5.06 -2.53
CA MET A 253 -16.64 -3.72 -2.32
C MET A 253 -16.51 -2.85 -3.58
N ALA A 254 -15.38 -2.90 -4.30
CA ALA A 254 -15.23 -2.16 -5.55
C ALA A 254 -16.19 -2.67 -6.65
N HIS A 255 -16.41 -3.98 -6.72
CA HIS A 255 -17.39 -4.60 -7.60
C HIS A 255 -18.82 -4.14 -7.29
N GLU A 256 -19.25 -4.26 -6.04
CA GLU A 256 -20.57 -3.84 -5.55
C GLU A 256 -20.84 -2.34 -5.80
N ARG A 257 -19.78 -1.53 -5.79
CA ARG A 257 -19.83 -0.09 -6.11
C ARG A 257 -19.79 0.24 -7.60
N GLY A 258 -19.80 -0.78 -8.47
CA GLY A 258 -19.89 -0.62 -9.92
C GLY A 258 -18.59 -0.21 -10.61
N PHE A 259 -17.43 -0.54 -10.03
CA PHE A 259 -16.13 -0.28 -10.68
C PHE A 259 -15.73 -1.34 -11.71
N GLY A 260 -16.37 -2.51 -11.70
CA GLY A 260 -16.14 -3.55 -12.70
C GLY A 260 -16.63 -4.92 -12.23
N PRO A 261 -16.60 -5.93 -13.11
CA PRO A 261 -17.10 -7.28 -12.82
C PRO A 261 -16.06 -8.17 -12.12
N THR A 262 -16.53 -9.13 -11.32
CA THR A 262 -15.71 -10.21 -10.73
C THR A 262 -15.91 -11.55 -11.42
N ALA A 263 -17.06 -11.75 -12.08
CA ALA A 263 -17.41 -12.99 -12.75
C ALA A 263 -16.66 -13.16 -14.09
N LEU A 264 -16.07 -14.33 -14.31
CA LEU A 264 -15.23 -14.60 -15.49
C LEU A 264 -16.00 -14.55 -16.82
N ASP A 265 -17.30 -14.83 -16.84
CA ASP A 265 -18.14 -14.74 -18.04
C ASP A 265 -18.40 -13.29 -18.50
N GLN A 266 -18.24 -12.33 -17.58
CA GLN A 266 -18.31 -10.89 -17.80
C GLN A 266 -16.95 -10.28 -18.16
N ILE A 267 -15.87 -11.08 -18.17
CA ILE A 267 -14.50 -10.63 -18.46
C ILE A 267 -13.99 -11.33 -19.71
N GLN A 268 -13.44 -10.57 -20.66
CA GLN A 268 -12.74 -11.15 -21.81
C GLN A 268 -11.31 -11.47 -21.42
N VAL A 269 -11.02 -12.74 -21.12
CA VAL A 269 -9.66 -13.22 -20.85
C VAL A 269 -9.04 -13.75 -22.13
N GLU A 270 -7.89 -13.20 -22.52
CA GLU A 270 -7.19 -13.57 -23.76
C GLU A 270 -5.66 -13.46 -23.60
N GLY A 271 -4.91 -13.76 -24.66
CA GLY A 271 -3.45 -13.72 -24.67
C GLY A 271 -2.82 -15.03 -25.14
N ASP A 272 -1.50 -15.15 -25.02
CA ASP A 272 -0.74 -16.36 -25.40
C ASP A 272 -0.59 -17.37 -24.24
N VAL A 273 -1.08 -17.01 -23.05
CA VAL A 273 -1.23 -17.91 -21.90
C VAL A 273 -2.70 -17.97 -21.54
N SER A 274 -3.28 -19.17 -21.51
CA SER A 274 -4.65 -19.37 -21.03
C SER A 274 -4.75 -19.21 -19.50
N LEU A 275 -5.94 -18.89 -18.99
CA LEU A 275 -6.18 -18.86 -17.53
C LEU A 275 -5.87 -20.20 -16.86
N ALA A 276 -6.13 -21.33 -17.55
CA ALA A 276 -5.81 -22.65 -17.03
C ALA A 276 -4.29 -22.86 -16.88
N GLU A 277 -3.51 -22.47 -17.89
CA GLU A 277 -2.04 -22.53 -17.80
C GLU A 277 -1.50 -21.57 -16.73
N ALA A 278 -2.06 -20.37 -16.62
CA ALA A 278 -1.67 -19.42 -15.56
C ALA A 278 -1.92 -19.99 -14.16
N ARG A 279 -3.07 -20.68 -13.94
CA ARG A 279 -3.36 -21.40 -12.69
C ARG A 279 -2.35 -22.51 -12.41
N VAL A 280 -1.95 -23.27 -13.43
CA VAL A 280 -0.92 -24.31 -13.28
C VAL A 280 0.43 -23.67 -12.88
N ARG A 281 0.79 -22.52 -13.48
CA ARG A 281 2.03 -21.80 -13.10
C ARG A 281 1.98 -21.26 -11.68
N ALA A 282 0.80 -20.90 -11.18
CA ALA A 282 0.57 -20.38 -9.84
C ALA A 282 0.20 -21.47 -8.81
N ALA A 283 0.37 -22.75 -9.15
CA ALA A 283 0.04 -23.84 -8.25
C ALA A 283 0.81 -23.73 -6.93
N ASN A 284 0.08 -23.80 -5.82
CA ASN A 284 0.58 -23.65 -4.45
C ASN A 284 1.07 -22.23 -4.09
N PHE A 285 0.66 -21.20 -4.82
CA PHE A 285 0.98 -19.82 -4.44
C PHE A 285 0.44 -19.50 -3.04
N GLU A 286 1.32 -19.09 -2.12
CA GLU A 286 0.96 -18.80 -0.73
C GLU A 286 0.59 -17.32 -0.51
N VAL A 287 -0.65 -17.11 -0.04
CA VAL A 287 -1.15 -15.79 0.38
C VAL A 287 -0.63 -15.40 1.77
N GLY A 288 -0.84 -14.13 2.13
CA GLY A 288 -0.25 -13.52 3.32
C GLY A 288 -1.18 -13.36 4.53
N LEU A 289 -2.44 -13.79 4.46
CA LEU A 289 -3.42 -13.51 5.52
C LEU A 289 -3.38 -14.62 6.58
N ILE A 290 -2.57 -14.42 7.62
CA ILE A 290 -2.36 -15.37 8.72
C ILE A 290 -2.63 -14.62 10.01
N ARG A 291 -3.36 -15.23 10.97
CA ARG A 291 -3.54 -14.59 12.28
C ARG A 291 -2.19 -14.55 13.01
N VAL A 292 -1.90 -13.46 13.71
CA VAL A 292 -0.66 -13.32 14.49
C VAL A 292 -0.42 -14.46 15.48
N GLU A 293 -1.48 -15.03 16.08
CA GLU A 293 -1.37 -16.17 16.97
C GLU A 293 -0.76 -17.38 16.26
N ASP A 294 -1.24 -17.69 15.06
CA ASP A 294 -0.77 -18.80 14.24
C ASP A 294 0.62 -18.50 13.66
N TYR A 295 0.86 -17.26 13.23
CA TYR A 295 2.12 -16.86 12.63
C TYR A 295 3.30 -16.98 13.59
N PHE A 296 3.08 -16.65 14.85
CA PHE A 296 4.10 -16.68 15.88
C PHE A 296 4.06 -17.96 16.75
N ALA A 297 3.23 -18.93 16.40
CA ALA A 297 3.12 -20.19 17.13
C ALA A 297 4.50 -20.87 17.26
N GLY A 298 4.88 -21.22 18.49
CA GLY A 298 6.16 -21.86 18.79
C GLY A 298 7.37 -20.92 18.88
N THR A 299 7.20 -19.61 18.69
CA THR A 299 8.29 -18.62 18.85
C THR A 299 8.28 -17.99 20.26
N ASN A 300 9.29 -17.16 20.57
CA ASN A 300 9.28 -16.38 21.82
C ASN A 300 8.32 -15.20 21.79
N ILE A 301 7.75 -14.84 20.63
CA ILE A 301 6.71 -13.84 20.52
C ILE A 301 5.37 -14.56 20.70
N ARG A 302 4.69 -14.37 21.83
CA ARG A 302 3.35 -14.91 22.06
C ARG A 302 2.34 -13.84 21.71
N ALA A 303 1.81 -13.85 20.50
CA ALA A 303 0.86 -12.82 20.05
C ALA A 303 -0.59 -13.19 20.39
N TYR A 304 -1.43 -12.19 20.67
CA TYR A 304 -2.84 -12.34 21.02
C TYR A 304 -3.67 -11.29 20.28
N GLY A 305 -4.51 -11.75 19.34
CA GLY A 305 -5.31 -10.92 18.46
C GLY A 305 -6.77 -10.83 18.90
N GLY A 306 -7.04 -9.89 19.80
CA GLY A 306 -8.37 -9.63 20.31
C GLY A 306 -9.26 -8.80 19.38
N ARG A 307 -10.53 -8.67 19.78
CA ARG A 307 -11.54 -7.91 19.02
C ARG A 307 -11.16 -6.42 18.95
N PRO A 308 -11.16 -5.77 17.77
CA PRO A 308 -10.94 -4.34 17.67
C PRO A 308 -12.12 -3.53 18.27
N PRO A 309 -11.85 -2.33 18.81
CA PRO A 309 -12.88 -1.42 19.32
C PRO A 309 -13.59 -0.66 18.20
N GLY A 310 -14.75 -0.09 18.54
CA GLY A 310 -15.54 0.78 17.66
C GLY A 310 -16.73 0.05 16.99
N PRO A 311 -17.63 0.82 16.37
CA PRO A 311 -18.75 0.25 15.61
C PRO A 311 -18.20 -0.44 14.35
N SER A 312 -18.57 -1.70 14.15
CA SER A 312 -18.25 -2.41 12.90
C SER A 312 -19.14 -1.91 11.77
N ARG A 313 -18.53 -1.55 10.64
CA ARG A 313 -19.27 -1.35 9.38
C ARG A 313 -19.50 -2.67 8.63
N ALA A 314 -18.73 -3.71 8.93
CA ALA A 314 -18.97 -5.07 8.44
C ALA A 314 -20.15 -5.73 9.16
N GLU A 315 -21.01 -6.42 8.40
CA GLU A 315 -22.07 -7.27 8.94
C GLU A 315 -21.46 -8.32 9.87
N GLY A 316 -21.94 -8.39 11.12
CA GLY A 316 -21.45 -9.33 12.13
C GLY A 316 -20.29 -8.86 13.00
N GLY A 317 -19.67 -7.72 12.70
CA GLY A 317 -18.51 -7.25 13.48
C GLY A 317 -17.17 -7.55 12.83
N HIS A 318 -16.12 -6.78 13.17
CA HIS A 318 -14.75 -7.27 13.03
C HIS A 318 -14.36 -8.00 14.32
N ASP A 319 -13.95 -9.25 14.19
CA ASP A 319 -13.35 -10.06 15.26
C ASP A 319 -11.83 -9.87 15.34
N TYR A 320 -11.22 -9.34 14.27
CA TYR A 320 -9.78 -9.14 14.15
C TYR A 320 -9.44 -7.90 13.33
N CYS A 321 -8.36 -7.22 13.69
CA CYS A 321 -7.88 -6.02 12.97
C CYS A 321 -6.87 -6.38 11.88
N TRP A 322 -7.37 -6.81 10.71
CA TRP A 322 -6.51 -7.18 9.59
C TRP A 322 -5.69 -6.03 9.02
N GLY A 323 -6.15 -4.77 9.08
CA GLY A 323 -5.41 -3.64 8.50
C GLY A 323 -4.44 -2.94 9.43
N GLY A 324 -4.28 -3.39 10.66
CA GLY A 324 -3.60 -2.65 11.72
C GLY A 324 -2.26 -3.23 12.18
N CYS A 325 -2.02 -3.09 13.48
CA CYS A 325 -0.79 -3.49 14.15
C CYS A 325 -0.42 -4.99 14.01
N PRO A 326 -1.36 -5.96 13.99
CA PRO A 326 -1.00 -7.38 13.91
C PRO A 326 -0.17 -7.74 12.67
N GLY A 327 -0.66 -7.44 11.46
CA GLY A 327 0.12 -7.67 10.23
C GLY A 327 1.39 -6.81 10.15
N ALA A 328 1.45 -5.69 10.88
CA ALA A 328 2.68 -4.89 11.00
C ALA A 328 3.73 -5.54 11.91
N LEU A 329 3.34 -6.36 12.89
CA LEU A 329 4.25 -7.18 13.70
C LEU A 329 4.88 -8.28 12.86
N GLU A 330 4.07 -8.95 12.03
CA GLU A 330 4.53 -9.97 11.11
C GLU A 330 5.57 -9.43 10.12
N GLU A 331 5.32 -8.26 9.55
CA GLU A 331 6.30 -7.62 8.66
C GLU A 331 7.54 -7.12 9.43
N ALA A 332 7.37 -6.64 10.65
CA ALA A 332 8.49 -6.19 11.49
C ALA A 332 9.46 -7.33 11.82
N ILE A 333 8.95 -8.52 12.15
CA ILE A 333 9.82 -9.65 12.45
C ILE A 333 10.54 -10.17 11.20
N GLU A 334 9.89 -10.16 10.04
CA GLU A 334 10.53 -10.60 8.78
C GLU A 334 11.64 -9.65 8.34
N ILE A 335 11.45 -8.33 8.53
CA ILE A 335 12.53 -7.37 8.33
C ILE A 335 13.73 -7.71 9.22
N LEU A 336 13.50 -8.10 10.47
CA LEU A 336 14.58 -8.47 11.40
C LEU A 336 15.22 -9.81 11.02
N ARG A 337 14.45 -10.77 10.50
CA ARG A 337 14.96 -12.06 9.98
C ARG A 337 15.93 -11.90 8.81
N LEU A 338 15.84 -10.80 8.06
CA LEU A 338 16.87 -10.47 7.07
C LEU A 338 18.24 -10.19 7.71
N TYR A 339 18.29 -9.73 8.96
CA TYR A 339 19.52 -9.38 9.67
C TYR A 339 19.97 -10.47 10.65
N ASP A 340 19.01 -11.20 11.21
CA ASP A 340 19.20 -12.27 12.17
C ASP A 340 18.09 -13.30 11.97
N GLU A 341 18.41 -14.43 11.33
CA GLU A 341 17.42 -15.48 11.01
C GLU A 341 16.69 -16.01 12.26
N ASN A 342 17.32 -15.92 13.43
CA ASN A 342 16.78 -16.34 14.72
C ASN A 342 16.14 -15.17 15.50
N ALA A 343 15.76 -14.09 14.82
CA ALA A 343 15.21 -12.89 15.46
C ALA A 343 14.00 -13.20 16.35
N SER A 344 13.19 -14.21 16.03
CA SER A 344 12.00 -14.57 16.82
C SER A 344 12.35 -15.31 18.10
N GLU A 345 13.48 -16.01 18.12
CA GLU A 345 14.02 -16.79 19.23
C GLU A 345 14.96 -15.93 20.10
N ASN A 346 15.58 -14.91 19.52
CA ASN A 346 16.50 -14.01 20.21
C ASN A 346 15.78 -12.89 20.98
N VAL A 347 14.51 -12.63 20.69
CA VAL A 347 13.67 -11.78 21.53
C VAL A 347 13.32 -12.56 22.81
N PRO A 348 13.40 -11.94 24.01
CA PRO A 348 12.92 -12.59 25.22
C PRO A 348 11.44 -12.95 25.07
N VAL A 349 10.98 -13.99 25.76
CA VAL A 349 9.56 -14.36 25.69
C VAL A 349 8.68 -13.15 25.99
N THR A 350 7.90 -12.73 24.99
CA THR A 350 7.14 -11.49 24.99
C THR A 350 5.72 -11.77 24.54
N HIS A 351 4.76 -11.50 25.41
CA HIS A 351 3.33 -11.54 25.14
C HIS A 351 2.91 -10.23 24.47
N VAL A 352 2.50 -10.25 23.21
CA VAL A 352 2.05 -9.07 22.49
C VAL A 352 0.54 -9.09 22.33
N VAL A 353 -0.15 -8.15 22.97
CA VAL A 353 -1.61 -8.12 23.02
C VAL A 353 -2.15 -6.99 22.14
N PHE A 354 -3.07 -7.33 21.24
CA PHE A 354 -3.79 -6.43 20.36
C PHE A 354 -5.29 -6.52 20.62
N GLY A 355 -6.02 -5.41 20.49
CA GLY A 355 -7.47 -5.40 20.70
C GLY A 355 -7.90 -5.88 22.09
N LYS A 356 -9.19 -6.12 22.26
CA LYS A 356 -9.74 -6.63 23.51
C LYS A 356 -9.48 -8.12 23.65
N TRP A 357 -8.71 -8.48 24.68
CA TRP A 357 -8.38 -9.85 25.01
C TRP A 357 -8.98 -10.21 26.38
N ASP A 358 -9.89 -11.17 26.40
CA ASP A 358 -10.65 -11.55 27.60
C ASP A 358 -10.08 -12.80 28.30
N GLU A 359 -9.15 -13.52 27.67
CA GLU A 359 -8.57 -14.76 28.22
C GLU A 359 -7.31 -14.49 29.07
N PRO A 360 -7.03 -15.31 30.11
CA PRO A 360 -5.81 -15.17 30.90
C PRO A 360 -4.53 -15.27 30.06
N LEU A 361 -3.49 -14.49 30.42
CA LEU A 361 -2.17 -14.60 29.81
C LEU A 361 -1.30 -15.53 30.66
N ASP A 362 -0.74 -16.59 30.08
CA ASP A 362 0.23 -17.49 30.76
C ASP A 362 1.62 -16.85 30.83
N VAL A 363 1.77 -15.82 31.66
CA VAL A 363 3.03 -15.06 31.80
C VAL A 363 3.87 -15.61 32.95
N LYS A 364 5.07 -16.10 32.64
CA LYS A 364 6.04 -16.63 33.61
C LYS A 364 7.00 -15.54 34.10
N ALA A 365 7.69 -15.83 35.19
CA ALA A 365 8.67 -14.90 35.75
C ALA A 365 9.78 -14.54 34.73
N GLY A 366 9.99 -13.24 34.51
CA GLY A 366 10.98 -12.71 33.57
C GLY A 366 10.48 -12.53 32.13
N GLU A 367 9.29 -13.04 31.80
CA GLU A 367 8.64 -12.79 30.50
C GLU A 367 8.06 -11.37 30.45
N LYS A 368 7.93 -10.83 29.23
CA LYS A 368 7.44 -9.47 28.98
C LYS A 368 6.01 -9.47 28.46
N VAL A 369 5.26 -8.41 28.74
CA VAL A 369 3.96 -8.12 28.16
C VAL A 369 4.01 -6.78 27.46
N LEU A 370 3.60 -6.76 26.20
CA LEU A 370 3.57 -5.61 25.32
C LEU A 370 2.15 -5.37 24.83
N PHE A 371 1.50 -4.35 25.37
CA PHE A 371 0.18 -3.92 24.92
C PHE A 371 0.34 -3.02 23.69
N MET A 372 -0.09 -3.51 22.52
CA MET A 372 0.19 -2.86 21.25
C MET A 372 -1.07 -2.20 20.66
N GLY A 373 -0.98 -0.89 20.50
CA GLY A 373 -2.00 -0.02 19.93
C GLY A 373 -3.01 0.50 20.96
N ASP A 374 -3.65 1.61 20.60
CA ASP A 374 -4.68 2.26 21.42
C ASP A 374 -5.86 1.32 21.69
N CYS A 375 -6.09 0.38 20.79
CA CYS A 375 -7.19 -0.58 20.85
C CYS A 375 -7.06 -1.67 21.89
N ALA A 376 -5.85 -1.98 22.35
CA ALA A 376 -5.71 -3.13 23.23
C ALA A 376 -6.44 -2.90 24.57
N GLU A 377 -7.02 -3.95 25.13
CA GLU A 377 -7.80 -3.89 26.37
C GLU A 377 -7.61 -5.23 27.06
N TYR A 378 -7.29 -5.20 28.35
CA TYR A 378 -7.03 -6.42 29.10
C TYR A 378 -7.33 -6.23 30.58
N ARG A 379 -8.03 -7.21 31.16
CA ARG A 379 -8.23 -7.29 32.61
C ARG A 379 -7.99 -8.71 33.07
N GLY A 380 -6.89 -8.93 33.78
CA GLY A 380 -6.51 -10.27 34.22
C GLY A 380 -5.12 -10.35 34.85
N PRO A 381 -4.71 -11.56 35.26
CA PRO A 381 -3.41 -11.78 35.88
C PRO A 381 -2.27 -11.68 34.85
N VAL A 382 -1.18 -11.02 35.26
CA VAL A 382 0.12 -10.99 34.58
C VAL A 382 1.19 -11.33 35.63
N GLY A 383 1.58 -12.60 35.65
CA GLY A 383 2.30 -13.17 36.79
C GLY A 383 1.46 -13.02 38.07
N ASP A 384 2.07 -12.50 39.13
CA ASP A 384 1.39 -12.31 40.43
C ASP A 384 0.56 -11.01 40.54
N ARG A 385 0.49 -10.21 39.46
CA ARG A 385 -0.20 -8.91 39.46
C ARG A 385 -1.49 -8.97 38.66
N LEU A 386 -2.56 -8.39 39.20
CA LEU A 386 -3.75 -8.08 38.41
C LEU A 386 -3.48 -6.79 37.60
N ILE A 387 -3.57 -6.88 36.28
CA ILE A 387 -3.45 -5.73 35.38
C ILE A 387 -4.84 -5.40 34.84
N GLU A 388 -5.18 -4.12 34.90
CA GLU A 388 -6.35 -3.55 34.26
C GLU A 388 -5.87 -2.46 33.31
N ARG A 389 -5.96 -2.76 32.02
CA ARG A 389 -5.60 -1.85 30.93
C ARG A 389 -6.87 -1.53 30.16
N GLU A 390 -7.24 -0.26 30.18
CA GLU A 390 -8.35 0.26 29.40
C GLU A 390 -7.91 0.62 27.97
N SER A 391 -8.85 0.49 27.03
CA SER A 391 -8.65 0.97 25.66
C SER A 391 -8.48 2.49 25.64
N LEU A 392 -7.48 2.95 24.90
CA LEU A 392 -7.24 4.37 24.61
C LEU A 392 -7.88 4.78 23.27
N TYR A 393 -8.58 3.86 22.62
CA TYR A 393 -9.15 4.06 21.30
C TYR A 393 -10.14 5.22 21.30
N ARG A 394 -10.03 6.05 20.27
CA ARG A 394 -10.98 7.10 19.95
C ARG A 394 -11.59 6.79 18.61
N ASP A 395 -12.88 7.07 18.44
CA ASP A 395 -13.56 6.87 17.17
C ASP A 395 -12.82 7.64 16.07
N ARG A 396 -12.41 6.91 15.04
CA ARG A 396 -11.57 7.43 13.96
C ARG A 396 -12.39 8.06 12.84
N SER A 397 -13.71 7.89 12.85
CA SER A 397 -14.61 8.61 11.95
C SER A 397 -14.53 10.14 12.17
N GLU A 398 -14.11 10.57 13.36
CA GLU A 398 -13.89 11.99 13.70
C GLU A 398 -12.54 12.54 13.19
N LEU A 399 -11.63 11.68 12.69
CA LEU A 399 -10.35 12.13 12.15
C LEU A 399 -10.55 12.88 10.84
N SER A 400 -10.29 14.19 10.89
CA SER A 400 -10.33 15.04 9.71
C SER A 400 -9.04 14.89 8.87
N PRO A 401 -9.15 14.59 7.57
CA PRO A 401 -8.02 14.65 6.63
C PRO A 401 -7.33 16.02 6.63
N LEU A 402 -8.07 17.10 6.86
CA LEU A 402 -7.55 18.46 6.89
C LEU A 402 -6.55 18.70 8.04
N ALA A 403 -6.76 18.01 9.16
CA ALA A 403 -5.93 18.10 10.36
C ALA A 403 -4.84 17.01 10.44
N ALA A 404 -4.73 16.16 9.42
CA ALA A 404 -3.80 15.03 9.41
C ALA A 404 -2.35 15.49 9.52
N LYS A 405 -1.59 14.88 10.44
CA LYS A 405 -0.17 15.19 10.69
C LYS A 405 0.72 14.08 10.15
N HIS A 406 1.88 14.49 9.68
CA HIS A 406 2.92 13.57 9.23
C HIS A 406 3.89 13.28 10.39
N ASP A 407 4.17 11.99 10.61
CA ASP A 407 5.16 11.55 11.59
C ASP A 407 6.56 11.46 10.97
N ASP A 408 7.55 11.92 11.73
CA ASP A 408 8.95 11.88 11.32
C ASP A 408 9.66 10.61 11.82
N LEU A 409 10.41 9.92 10.94
CA LEU A 409 11.12 8.68 11.30
C LEU A 409 12.13 8.88 12.43
N VAL A 410 12.92 9.96 12.39
CA VAL A 410 13.96 10.20 13.39
C VAL A 410 13.33 10.49 14.74
N ALA A 411 12.25 11.28 14.75
CA ALA A 411 11.47 11.53 15.95
C ALA A 411 10.86 10.23 16.51
N LYS A 412 10.28 9.37 15.65
CA LYS A 412 9.77 8.05 16.04
C LYS A 412 10.86 7.17 16.63
N ALA A 413 12.01 7.06 15.97
CA ALA A 413 13.11 6.24 16.43
C ALA A 413 13.64 6.67 17.80
N LEU A 414 13.79 7.99 18.00
CA LEU A 414 14.19 8.56 19.27
C LEU A 414 13.13 8.35 20.36
N HIS A 415 11.85 8.46 20.01
CA HIS A 415 10.74 8.24 20.94
C HIS A 415 10.73 6.80 21.45
N VAL A 416 10.76 5.81 20.56
CA VAL A 416 10.79 4.38 20.92
C VAL A 416 12.00 4.07 21.80
N ARG A 417 13.20 4.48 21.38
CA ARG A 417 14.43 4.23 22.16
C ARG A 417 14.40 4.87 23.55
N ARG A 418 13.92 6.11 23.68
CA ARG A 418 13.78 6.78 25.00
C ARG A 418 12.81 6.03 25.90
N LYS A 419 11.71 5.55 25.33
CA LYS A 419 10.68 4.81 26.04
C LYS A 419 11.21 3.48 26.57
N PHE A 420 11.84 2.66 25.71
CA PHE A 420 12.44 1.40 26.13
C PHE A 420 13.57 1.60 27.15
N ARG A 421 14.37 2.68 27.03
CA ARG A 421 15.36 3.02 28.07
C ARG A 421 14.74 3.33 29.44
N ARG A 422 13.58 3.99 29.46
CA ARG A 422 12.81 4.30 30.68
C ARG A 422 12.15 3.04 31.26
N LEU A 423 11.68 2.14 30.40
CA LEU A 423 10.96 0.93 30.75
C LEU A 423 11.84 -0.33 30.77
N ARG A 424 13.17 -0.19 30.77
CA ARG A 424 14.12 -1.33 30.68
C ARG A 424 13.94 -2.41 31.75
N ASN A 425 13.38 -2.04 32.91
CA ASN A 425 13.11 -2.95 34.02
C ASN A 425 11.61 -3.25 34.19
N ALA A 426 10.76 -2.75 33.28
CA ALA A 426 9.34 -3.05 33.32
C ALA A 426 9.06 -4.38 32.63
N ASP A 427 8.14 -5.15 33.19
CA ASP A 427 7.65 -6.39 32.58
C ASP A 427 6.35 -6.18 31.80
N VAL A 428 5.72 -5.01 31.97
CA VAL A 428 4.54 -4.59 31.22
C VAL A 428 4.86 -3.27 30.53
N ILE A 429 4.64 -3.22 29.22
CA ILE A 429 4.98 -2.10 28.35
C ILE A 429 3.77 -1.77 27.48
N ASP A 430 3.32 -0.52 27.51
CA ASP A 430 2.29 -0.03 26.58
C ASP A 430 2.93 0.61 25.37
N MET A 431 2.39 0.38 24.18
CA MET A 431 2.76 1.03 22.91
C MET A 431 1.50 1.62 22.26
N PRO A 432 1.11 2.87 22.62
CA PRO A 432 -0.07 3.51 22.06
C PRO A 432 0.16 3.90 20.59
N GLY A 433 -0.93 4.08 19.87
CA GLY A 433 -0.98 4.38 18.44
C GLY A 433 -2.04 3.57 17.71
N CYS A 434 -2.55 4.12 16.61
CA CYS A 434 -3.49 3.41 15.76
C CYS A 434 -3.29 3.85 14.29
N PRO A 435 -2.59 3.03 13.47
CA PRO A 435 -1.80 1.86 13.87
C PRO A 435 -0.47 2.26 14.54
N VAL A 436 0.13 1.34 15.30
CA VAL A 436 1.58 1.38 15.62
C VAL A 436 2.33 0.91 14.39
N SER A 437 3.20 1.76 13.82
CA SER A 437 3.80 1.51 12.51
C SER A 437 4.81 0.35 12.54
N VAL A 438 5.04 -0.29 11.38
CA VAL A 438 6.07 -1.33 11.21
C VAL A 438 7.42 -0.86 11.76
N ALA A 439 7.80 0.41 11.51
CA ALA A 439 9.05 0.98 12.01
C ALA A 439 9.14 1.00 13.55
N GLU A 440 8.06 1.37 14.22
CA GLU A 440 8.00 1.39 15.69
C GLU A 440 8.05 -0.02 16.27
N GLN A 441 7.44 -1.00 15.59
CA GLN A 441 7.46 -2.39 16.00
C GLN A 441 8.85 -3.03 15.79
N VAL A 442 9.51 -2.79 14.64
CA VAL A 442 10.90 -3.20 14.40
C VAL A 442 11.81 -2.67 15.52
N LEU A 443 11.71 -1.38 15.83
CA LEU A 443 12.53 -0.77 16.88
C LEU A 443 12.21 -1.30 18.27
N SER A 444 10.95 -1.64 18.54
CA SER A 444 10.54 -2.25 19.82
C SER A 444 11.19 -3.63 20.00
N LEU A 445 11.15 -4.48 18.96
CA LEU A 445 11.77 -5.80 18.96
C LEU A 445 13.30 -5.72 19.05
N VAL A 446 13.93 -4.74 18.38
CA VAL A 446 15.36 -4.45 18.50
C VAL A 446 15.74 -4.13 19.95
N GLU A 447 14.99 -3.27 20.63
CA GLU A 447 15.29 -2.90 22.01
C GLU A 447 15.01 -4.06 23.01
N LEU A 448 14.00 -4.90 22.74
CA LEU A 448 13.68 -6.08 23.55
C LEU A 448 14.72 -7.19 23.42
N GLY A 449 15.04 -7.59 22.19
CA GLY A 449 15.94 -8.71 21.90
C GLY A 449 17.41 -8.31 21.75
N ARG A 450 17.74 -7.02 21.81
CA ARG A 450 19.08 -6.48 21.45
C ARG A 450 19.52 -6.92 20.05
N LEU A 451 18.55 -7.04 19.14
CA LEU A 451 18.77 -7.47 17.77
C LEU A 451 19.55 -6.41 16.98
N PRO A 452 20.17 -6.78 15.85
CA PRO A 452 20.73 -5.79 14.91
C PRO A 452 19.67 -4.77 14.50
N ASN A 453 20.02 -3.48 14.48
CA ASN A 453 19.10 -2.42 14.11
C ASN A 453 19.18 -2.12 12.59
N PRO A 454 18.14 -2.44 11.79
CA PRO A 454 18.15 -2.21 10.34
C PRO A 454 18.36 -0.74 9.94
N TYR A 455 17.89 0.20 10.78
CA TYR A 455 18.03 1.64 10.52
C TYR A 455 19.46 2.16 10.73
N LEU A 456 20.34 1.36 11.33
CA LEU A 456 21.75 1.68 11.53
C LEU A 456 22.67 0.87 10.60
N ASP A 457 22.11 0.06 9.69
CA ASP A 457 22.88 -0.68 8.69
C ASP A 457 23.71 0.30 7.84
N PRO A 458 25.06 0.22 7.86
CA PRO A 458 25.92 1.12 7.09
C PRO A 458 25.59 1.16 5.58
N GLN A 459 25.10 0.05 5.01
CA GLN A 459 24.75 -0.04 3.59
C GLN A 459 23.49 0.75 3.25
N LEU A 460 22.57 0.91 4.20
CA LEU A 460 21.29 1.61 3.99
C LEU A 460 21.29 3.02 4.58
N VAL A 461 21.93 3.24 5.73
CA VAL A 461 21.82 4.47 6.52
C VAL A 461 22.36 5.69 5.80
N VAL A 462 23.54 5.60 5.18
CA VAL A 462 24.15 6.71 4.43
C VAL A 462 23.28 7.09 3.22
N PRO A 463 22.92 6.15 2.34
CA PRO A 463 22.02 6.44 1.23
C PRO A 463 20.67 6.98 1.71
N PHE A 464 20.11 6.45 2.79
CA PHE A 464 18.83 6.87 3.37
C PHE A 464 18.87 8.30 3.90
N VAL A 465 19.82 8.61 4.78
CA VAL A 465 19.98 9.95 5.37
C VAL A 465 20.19 11.01 4.30
N SER A 466 21.01 10.71 3.29
CA SER A 466 21.22 11.62 2.15
C SER A 466 19.90 11.94 1.42
N THR A 467 19.09 10.93 1.11
CA THR A 467 17.80 11.13 0.44
C THR A 467 16.75 11.78 1.33
N TYR A 468 16.75 11.46 2.63
CA TYR A 468 15.86 12.08 3.60
C TYR A 468 16.17 13.57 3.75
N LEU A 469 17.45 13.95 3.91
CA LEU A 469 17.85 15.35 3.96
C LEU A 469 17.50 16.09 2.66
N SER A 470 17.73 15.46 1.50
CA SER A 470 17.34 16.01 0.19
C SER A 470 15.83 16.29 0.12
N TRP A 471 15.00 15.34 0.56
CA TRP A 471 13.56 15.52 0.66
C TRP A 471 13.18 16.69 1.57
N ARG A 472 13.73 16.73 2.79
CA ARG A 472 13.48 17.81 3.76
C ARG A 472 13.88 19.18 3.22
N THR A 473 15.03 19.29 2.56
CA THR A 473 15.48 20.52 1.91
C THR A 473 14.48 20.97 0.83
N ARG A 474 14.01 20.06 -0.02
CA ARG A 474 13.00 20.39 -1.04
C ARG A 474 11.68 20.86 -0.42
N SER A 475 11.20 20.18 0.62
CA SER A 475 9.99 20.61 1.33
C SER A 475 10.13 22.00 1.93
N VAL A 476 11.32 22.36 2.45
CA VAL A 476 11.59 23.73 2.96
C VAL A 476 11.60 24.73 1.82
N LEU A 477 12.31 24.45 0.71
CA LEU A 477 12.36 25.34 -0.45
C LEU A 477 10.97 25.62 -1.03
N GLN A 478 10.13 24.59 -1.16
CA GLN A 478 8.74 24.72 -1.61
C GLN A 478 7.92 25.65 -0.70
N ARG A 479 8.08 25.52 0.62
CA ARG A 479 7.42 26.42 1.58
C ARG A 479 7.92 27.85 1.47
N LEU A 480 9.22 28.06 1.24
CA LEU A 480 9.81 29.39 1.08
C LEU A 480 9.29 30.12 -0.16
N VAL A 481 8.98 29.40 -1.25
CA VAL A 481 8.34 29.97 -2.46
C VAL A 481 6.81 30.04 -2.35
N GLY A 482 6.26 29.87 -1.14
CA GLY A 482 4.82 30.01 -0.87
C GLY A 482 3.97 28.80 -1.27
N GLN A 483 4.56 27.70 -1.72
CA GLN A 483 3.82 26.49 -2.10
C GLN A 483 3.36 25.76 -0.83
N ARG A 484 2.04 25.80 -0.58
CA ARG A 484 1.42 25.02 0.50
C ARG A 484 1.38 23.54 0.12
N TYR A 485 1.63 22.69 1.11
CA TYR A 485 1.65 21.25 0.92
C TYR A 485 0.23 20.64 0.86
N ASN A 486 -0.62 20.90 1.86
CA ASN A 486 -2.04 20.54 1.79
C ASN A 486 -2.82 21.73 1.20
N LEU A 487 -3.56 21.48 0.13
CA LEU A 487 -4.39 22.45 -0.58
C LEU A 487 -5.86 22.00 -0.49
N PRO A 488 -6.59 22.42 0.55
CA PRO A 488 -8.04 22.24 0.59
C PRO A 488 -8.71 23.15 -0.44
N GLY A 489 -9.89 22.78 -0.90
CA GLY A 489 -10.66 23.57 -1.87
C GLY A 489 -10.73 22.98 -3.29
N PRO A 490 -11.11 23.80 -4.29
CA PRO A 490 -11.31 23.33 -5.65
C PRO A 490 -10.06 22.68 -6.25
N THR A 491 -10.24 21.47 -6.77
CA THR A 491 -9.15 20.68 -7.37
C THR A 491 -9.40 20.45 -8.85
N LEU A 492 -8.40 20.72 -9.68
CA LEU A 492 -8.43 20.34 -11.10
C LEU A 492 -8.36 18.82 -11.22
N ARG A 493 -9.23 18.25 -12.08
CA ARG A 493 -9.32 16.81 -12.29
C ARG A 493 -9.04 16.48 -13.76
N GLY A 494 -8.08 15.59 -14.00
CA GLY A 494 -7.79 15.08 -15.33
C GLY A 494 -8.81 14.05 -15.83
N ALA A 495 -8.68 13.65 -17.08
CA ALA A 495 -9.60 12.71 -17.75
C ALA A 495 -9.62 11.27 -17.17
N SER A 496 -8.71 10.92 -16.25
CA SER A 496 -8.76 9.66 -15.50
C SER A 496 -9.65 9.73 -14.25
N ARG A 497 -10.38 10.83 -14.04
CA ARG A 497 -11.44 10.91 -13.02
C ARG A 497 -12.52 9.83 -13.26
N PRO A 498 -12.95 9.09 -12.22
CA PRO A 498 -14.03 8.12 -12.34
C PRO A 498 -15.40 8.79 -12.55
N ALA A 499 -16.22 8.19 -13.41
CA ALA A 499 -17.62 8.60 -13.61
C ALA A 499 -18.47 8.37 -12.34
N GLN A 500 -18.11 7.39 -11.52
CA GLN A 500 -18.75 7.06 -10.24
C GLN A 500 -18.59 8.18 -9.19
N ASN A 501 -17.69 9.14 -9.40
CA ASN A 501 -17.46 10.28 -8.49
C ASN A 501 -17.76 11.64 -9.15
N LEU A 502 -18.76 11.69 -10.03
CA LEU A 502 -19.27 12.97 -10.54
C LEU A 502 -20.20 13.62 -9.49
N PRO A 503 -20.19 14.96 -9.34
CA PRO A 503 -21.07 15.64 -8.40
C PRO A 503 -22.53 15.40 -8.80
N PRO A 504 -23.41 14.97 -7.88
CA PRO A 504 -24.83 14.84 -8.17
C PRO A 504 -25.46 16.21 -8.45
N ALA A 505 -26.63 16.21 -9.11
CA ALA A 505 -27.38 17.44 -9.35
C ALA A 505 -27.67 18.18 -8.04
N GLY A 506 -27.30 19.46 -7.97
CA GLY A 506 -27.46 20.29 -6.77
C GLY A 506 -26.38 20.11 -5.69
N ALA A 507 -25.33 19.32 -5.94
CA ALA A 507 -24.18 19.23 -5.04
C ALA A 507 -23.43 20.57 -4.91
N ASP A 508 -22.81 20.78 -3.76
CA ASP A 508 -21.86 21.87 -3.60
C ASP A 508 -20.63 21.63 -4.50
N LEU A 509 -20.43 22.55 -5.44
CA LEU A 509 -19.31 22.54 -6.38
C LEU A 509 -18.12 23.37 -5.89
N SER A 510 -18.13 23.83 -4.63
CA SER A 510 -17.05 24.62 -4.03
C SER A 510 -15.69 23.90 -4.04
N LEU A 511 -15.68 22.57 -4.10
CA LEU A 511 -14.49 21.72 -4.18
C LEU A 511 -14.19 21.24 -5.61
N GLU A 512 -15.00 21.62 -6.59
CA GLU A 512 -14.79 21.31 -8.01
C GLU A 512 -14.19 22.53 -8.69
N ALA A 513 -12.95 22.44 -9.19
CA ALA A 513 -12.39 23.51 -10.00
C ALA A 513 -13.18 23.56 -11.32
N ARG A 514 -13.82 24.71 -11.61
CA ARG A 514 -14.39 24.94 -12.94
C ARG A 514 -13.24 24.92 -13.94
N SER A 515 -13.34 24.07 -14.95
CA SER A 515 -12.51 24.15 -16.16
C SER A 515 -12.92 25.40 -16.95
N SER A 516 -12.61 26.59 -16.45
CA SER A 516 -12.57 27.80 -17.28
C SER A 516 -11.16 27.90 -17.83
N ASP A 517 -11.02 27.63 -19.14
CA ASP A 517 -9.88 27.90 -20.05
C ASP A 517 -9.29 26.70 -20.82
N ALA A 518 -9.86 25.49 -20.74
CA ALA A 518 -9.34 24.32 -21.49
C ALA A 518 -10.15 23.89 -22.72
N LEU A 519 -11.38 24.36 -22.91
CA LEU A 519 -12.15 24.14 -24.14
C LEU A 519 -12.94 25.42 -24.41
N GLY A 520 -12.49 26.19 -25.41
CA GLY A 520 -13.32 27.25 -25.97
C GLY A 520 -14.48 26.62 -26.72
N GLU A 521 -15.67 26.70 -26.12
CA GLU A 521 -16.99 26.82 -26.78
C GLU A 521 -17.98 27.42 -25.77
#